data_AF-A0AAW2ZMZ1-F1
#
_entry.id   AF-A0AAW2ZMZ1-F1
#
_cell.length_a   1.000
_cell.length_b   1.000
_cell.length_c   1.000
_cell.angle_alpha   90.00
_cell.angle_beta   90.00
_cell.angle_gamma   90.00
#
_symmetry.space_group_name_H-M   'P 1'
#
loop_
_entity.id
_entity.type
_entity.pdbx_description
1 polymer ?
#
loop_
_entity_poly.entity_id
_entity_poly.type
_entity_poly.pdbx_seq_one_letter_code
_entity_poly.pdbx_strand_id
1 'polypeptide(L)'
;MTILIALAVIFLFRLSYPLPGRIYRFAGVPGSSGYNSDNIQATAATLNIPTGVRVDNRNNVVYISDYNNNRVRVVDCNTTIIKTLAGTTSGFVDNVSPSASKLSQPMDTVIDPLTQQIYISDSANNRIRVINKTSNTIKTIAGSGSTSYTQNVLGTTSGINLPGGIAMDSRNNRLYISEYNTYRILYVSLEDGYIHTLAGSANGFDGDGGLAVNAKLINPMCITVDESRNMAYFCDTGNNRVRSVNLSTGIIQTIVGTGSTAYNGNNIPASSVNLNSCKGLAINVPENVFTIDRFE
;
A
#
# COMPACT_ATOMS: atom_id res chain seq x y z
N MET A 1 -23.52 -0.99 26.96
CA MET A 1 -23.15 -1.97 25.92
C MET A 1 -23.28 -1.25 24.60
N THR A 2 -22.21 -0.60 24.16
CA THR A 2 -22.23 0.33 23.02
C THR A 2 -21.11 -0.10 22.08
N ILE A 3 -21.49 -0.52 20.89
CA ILE A 3 -20.61 -1.03 19.84
C ILE A 3 -19.74 0.15 19.36
N LEU A 4 -18.44 0.08 19.62
CA LEU A 4 -17.46 1.05 19.13
C LEU A 4 -17.15 0.71 17.66
N ILE A 5 -17.71 1.48 16.72
CA ILE A 5 -17.37 1.36 15.29
C ILE A 5 -15.96 1.93 15.11
N ALA A 6 -15.02 1.06 14.75
CA ALA A 6 -13.62 1.40 14.49
C ALA A 6 -13.50 2.32 13.26
N LEU A 7 -13.35 3.62 13.49
CA LEU A 7 -12.91 4.57 12.47
C LEU A 7 -11.40 4.39 12.24
N ALA A 8 -11.04 3.81 11.10
CA ALA A 8 -9.70 3.95 10.54
C ALA A 8 -9.54 5.41 10.06
N VAL A 9 -9.02 6.27 10.93
CA VAL A 9 -8.58 7.61 10.54
C VAL A 9 -7.14 7.48 10.04
N ILE A 10 -6.95 7.56 8.73
CA ILE A 10 -5.61 7.68 8.15
C ILE A 10 -5.20 9.14 8.28
N PHE A 11 -4.23 9.41 9.16
CA PHE A 11 -3.67 10.75 9.38
C PHE A 11 -2.54 11.02 8.37
N LEU A 12 -2.65 12.09 7.58
CA LEU A 12 -1.56 12.61 6.76
C LEU A 12 -0.91 13.80 7.46
N PHE A 13 0.42 13.81 7.58
CA PHE A 13 1.20 14.87 8.21
C PHE A 13 1.72 15.89 7.19
N ARG A 14 1.65 17.18 7.55
CA ARG A 14 2.53 18.23 7.00
C ARG A 14 3.46 18.65 8.14
N LEU A 15 4.68 18.10 8.18
CA LEU A 15 5.70 18.50 9.15
C LEU A 15 6.34 19.80 8.66
N SER A 16 5.83 20.93 9.14
CA SER A 16 6.56 22.20 9.13
C SER A 16 7.13 22.41 10.53
N TYR A 17 8.35 21.93 10.79
CA TYR A 17 9.11 22.41 11.96
C TYR A 17 9.37 23.92 11.75
N PRO A 18 9.23 24.80 12.76
CA PRO A 18 9.20 24.51 14.20
C PRO A 18 7.86 24.90 14.89
N LEU A 19 6.70 24.53 14.33
CA LEU A 19 5.41 24.72 15.03
C LEU A 19 4.82 23.36 15.45
N PRO A 20 4.15 23.27 16.61
CA PRO A 20 3.40 22.07 16.98
C PRO A 20 2.40 21.76 15.87
N GLY A 21 2.56 20.60 15.24
CA GLY A 21 1.71 20.16 14.14
C GLY A 21 0.25 20.12 14.60
N ARG A 22 -0.63 20.76 13.84
CA ARG A 22 -2.07 20.71 14.08
C ARG A 22 -2.68 19.61 13.22
N ILE A 23 -3.61 18.85 13.80
CA ILE A 23 -4.37 17.80 13.10
C ILE A 23 -5.59 18.47 12.47
N TYR A 24 -5.80 18.22 11.18
CA TYR A 24 -7.00 18.64 10.46
C TYR A 24 -7.60 17.47 9.71
N ARG A 25 -8.93 17.47 9.58
CA ARG A 25 -9.62 16.53 8.71
C ARG A 25 -9.41 16.95 7.25
N PHE A 26 -8.72 16.12 6.50
CA PHE A 26 -8.43 16.37 5.08
C PHE A 26 -9.58 15.96 4.15
N ALA A 27 -10.21 14.81 4.42
CA ALA A 27 -11.35 14.29 3.68
C ALA A 27 -12.25 13.44 4.59
N GLY A 28 -13.50 13.20 4.17
CA GLY A 28 -14.44 12.35 4.89
C GLY A 28 -15.42 13.10 5.80
N VAL A 29 -16.50 12.43 6.17
CA VAL A 29 -17.48 12.89 7.16
C VAL A 29 -17.50 11.92 8.36
N PRO A 30 -17.14 12.37 9.58
CA PRO A 30 -17.17 11.52 10.77
C PRO A 30 -18.52 10.84 10.97
N GLY A 31 -18.50 9.54 11.29
CA GLY A 31 -19.71 8.75 11.55
C GLY A 31 -20.56 8.42 10.31
N SER A 32 -20.13 8.81 9.10
CA SER A 32 -20.85 8.52 7.85
C SER A 32 -19.97 7.74 6.87
N SER A 33 -20.38 6.52 6.53
CA SER A 33 -19.73 5.70 5.51
C SER A 33 -20.55 5.63 4.22
N GLY A 34 -19.87 5.49 3.08
CA GLY A 34 -20.49 5.35 1.76
C GLY A 34 -19.93 6.34 0.75
N TYR A 35 -20.54 6.43 -0.43
CA TYR A 35 -20.19 7.37 -1.50
C TYR A 35 -21.38 8.28 -1.77
N ASN A 36 -21.22 9.59 -1.60
CA ASN A 36 -22.32 10.55 -1.76
C ASN A 36 -22.25 11.35 -3.08
N SER A 37 -21.06 11.77 -3.54
CA SER A 37 -20.89 12.41 -4.86
C SER A 37 -19.41 12.60 -5.21
N ASP A 38 -19.18 13.10 -6.43
CA ASP A 38 -17.92 13.66 -6.92
C ASP A 38 -18.02 15.18 -7.12
N ASN A 39 -16.86 15.82 -7.23
CA ASN A 39 -16.72 17.27 -7.42
C ASN A 39 -17.30 18.11 -6.28
N ILE A 40 -17.20 17.59 -5.06
CA ILE A 40 -17.58 18.27 -3.81
C ILE A 40 -16.34 18.55 -2.96
N GLN A 41 -16.48 19.38 -1.93
CA GLN A 41 -15.42 19.58 -0.94
C GLN A 41 -15.03 18.25 -0.28
N ALA A 42 -13.74 17.98 -0.17
CA ALA A 42 -13.22 16.71 0.35
C ALA A 42 -13.76 16.38 1.76
N THR A 43 -13.94 17.40 2.60
CA THR A 43 -14.51 17.28 3.96
C THR A 43 -16.02 17.07 4.02
N ALA A 44 -16.71 17.15 2.88
CA ALA A 44 -18.13 16.87 2.73
C ALA A 44 -18.41 15.54 2.03
N ALA A 45 -17.39 14.89 1.46
CA ALA A 45 -17.53 13.57 0.87
C ALA A 45 -17.55 12.48 1.93
N THR A 46 -18.46 11.51 1.80
CA THR A 46 -18.41 10.28 2.57
C THR A 46 -17.36 9.34 1.95
N LEU A 47 -16.65 8.62 2.80
CA LEU A 47 -15.67 7.58 2.44
C LEU A 47 -16.04 6.31 3.21
N ASN A 48 -15.65 5.13 2.73
CA ASN A 48 -15.99 3.85 3.35
C ASN A 48 -14.76 2.96 3.54
N ILE A 49 -14.25 2.94 4.77
CA ILE A 49 -13.01 2.25 5.18
C ILE A 49 -11.85 2.61 4.24
N PRO A 50 -11.46 3.89 4.09
CA PRO A 50 -10.29 4.20 3.28
C PRO A 50 -9.04 3.51 3.86
N THR A 51 -8.27 2.80 3.03
CA THR A 51 -7.13 1.97 3.48
C THR A 51 -5.77 2.51 3.04
N GLY A 52 -5.70 3.16 1.89
CA GLY A 52 -4.46 3.70 1.32
C GLY A 52 -4.61 5.18 1.05
N VAL A 53 -3.56 5.96 1.35
CA VAL A 53 -3.51 7.39 1.02
C VAL A 53 -2.13 7.73 0.49
N ARG A 54 -2.07 8.35 -0.69
CA ARG A 54 -0.81 8.69 -1.37
C ARG A 54 -0.80 10.15 -1.79
N VAL A 55 0.25 10.86 -1.42
CA VAL A 55 0.45 12.27 -1.79
C VAL A 55 1.33 12.34 -3.04
N ASP A 56 0.88 13.10 -4.04
CA ASP A 56 1.67 13.52 -5.19
C ASP A 56 1.94 15.03 -5.08
N ASN A 57 3.10 15.35 -4.50
CA ASN A 57 3.52 16.72 -4.28
C ASN A 57 3.77 17.49 -5.59
N ARG A 58 4.07 16.79 -6.69
CA ARG A 58 4.38 17.43 -7.98
C ARG A 58 3.13 18.03 -8.60
N ASN A 59 2.01 17.31 -8.50
CA ASN A 59 0.72 17.73 -9.05
C ASN A 59 -0.22 18.33 -7.98
N ASN A 60 0.22 18.39 -6.72
CA ASN A 60 -0.56 18.85 -5.57
C ASN A 60 -1.90 18.09 -5.41
N VAL A 61 -1.85 16.76 -5.48
CA VAL A 61 -3.02 15.89 -5.34
C VAL A 61 -2.80 14.80 -4.30
N VAL A 62 -3.89 14.34 -3.68
CA VAL A 62 -3.89 13.20 -2.77
C VAL A 62 -4.83 12.11 -3.31
N TYR A 63 -4.31 10.90 -3.44
CA TYR A 63 -5.07 9.71 -3.82
C TYR A 63 -5.52 8.97 -2.56
N ILE A 64 -6.75 8.45 -2.58
CA ILE A 64 -7.37 7.72 -1.47
C ILE A 64 -7.97 6.44 -2.03
N SER A 65 -7.51 5.28 -1.55
CA SER A 65 -8.15 3.99 -1.79
C SER A 65 -9.39 3.88 -0.91
N ASP A 66 -10.56 4.14 -1.49
CA ASP A 66 -11.86 4.15 -0.82
C ASP A 66 -12.46 2.74 -0.89
N TYR A 67 -11.87 1.86 -0.08
CA TYR A 67 -11.93 0.40 -0.15
C TYR A 67 -13.35 -0.15 -0.37
N ASN A 68 -14.28 0.09 0.56
CA ASN A 68 -15.64 -0.47 0.47
C ASN A 68 -16.53 0.28 -0.52
N ASN A 69 -16.13 1.48 -0.96
CA ASN A 69 -16.76 2.16 -2.07
C ASN A 69 -16.22 1.67 -3.42
N ASN A 70 -15.26 0.74 -3.48
CA ASN A 70 -14.74 0.17 -4.72
C ASN A 70 -14.18 1.22 -5.69
N ARG A 71 -13.53 2.25 -5.14
CA ARG A 71 -13.04 3.42 -5.88
C ARG A 71 -11.68 3.85 -5.39
N VAL A 72 -10.89 4.40 -6.30
CA VAL A 72 -9.79 5.32 -5.95
C VAL A 72 -10.31 6.73 -6.13
N ARG A 73 -10.25 7.52 -5.07
CA ARG A 73 -10.61 8.94 -5.06
C ARG A 73 -9.35 9.79 -5.17
N VAL A 74 -9.50 10.99 -5.73
CA VAL A 74 -8.42 11.97 -5.83
C VAL A 74 -8.91 13.32 -5.32
N VAL A 75 -8.12 13.95 -4.48
CA VAL A 75 -8.33 15.31 -3.96
C VAL A 75 -7.33 16.24 -4.62
N ASP A 76 -7.82 17.27 -5.30
CA ASP A 76 -7.00 18.39 -5.72
C ASP A 76 -6.76 19.30 -4.51
N CYS A 77 -5.50 19.50 -4.12
CA CYS A 77 -5.17 20.24 -2.90
C CYS A 77 -5.19 21.76 -3.07
N ASN A 78 -5.28 22.27 -4.30
CA ASN A 78 -5.48 23.71 -4.55
C ASN A 78 -6.95 24.10 -4.33
N THR A 79 -7.87 23.23 -4.75
CA THR A 79 -9.33 23.50 -4.70
C THR A 79 -10.04 22.78 -3.56
N THR A 80 -9.36 21.84 -2.91
CA THR A 80 -9.88 20.91 -1.90
C THR A 80 -11.08 20.08 -2.38
N ILE A 81 -11.22 19.92 -3.70
CA ILE A 81 -12.29 19.14 -4.34
C ILE A 81 -11.86 17.69 -4.46
N ILE A 82 -12.76 16.78 -4.08
CA ILE A 82 -12.60 15.33 -4.27
C ILE A 82 -13.45 14.83 -5.44
N LYS A 83 -12.90 13.90 -6.21
CA LYS A 83 -13.62 13.17 -7.27
C LYS A 83 -13.12 11.73 -7.39
N THR A 84 -13.82 10.90 -8.14
CA THR A 84 -13.38 9.55 -8.49
C THR A 84 -12.29 9.63 -9.56
N LEU A 85 -11.13 9.02 -9.28
CA LEU A 85 -10.10 8.77 -10.28
C LEU A 85 -10.44 7.51 -11.07
N ALA A 86 -10.76 6.41 -10.36
CA ALA A 86 -11.05 5.11 -10.96
C ALA A 86 -12.03 4.30 -10.11
N GLY A 87 -12.71 3.35 -10.75
CA GLY A 87 -13.70 2.47 -10.13
C GLY A 87 -15.12 3.06 -10.14
N THR A 88 -16.11 2.19 -10.16
CA THR A 88 -17.54 2.54 -10.16
C THR A 88 -18.27 1.64 -9.16
N THR A 89 -18.25 0.34 -9.41
CA THR A 89 -18.76 -0.70 -8.53
C THR A 89 -17.76 -1.84 -8.45
N SER A 90 -17.98 -2.76 -7.50
CA SER A 90 -17.27 -4.04 -7.42
C SER A 90 -17.31 -4.77 -8.78
N GLY A 91 -16.16 -5.28 -9.19
CA GLY A 91 -15.97 -6.05 -10.41
C GLY A 91 -14.71 -5.61 -11.15
N PHE A 92 -14.53 -6.12 -12.37
CA PHE A 92 -13.32 -5.91 -13.16
C PHE A 92 -13.63 -5.64 -14.62
N VAL A 93 -12.91 -4.69 -15.23
CA VAL A 93 -12.86 -4.46 -16.68
C VAL A 93 -11.56 -3.72 -17.04
N ASP A 94 -10.87 -4.19 -18.08
CA ASP A 94 -9.60 -3.63 -18.57
C ASP A 94 -9.80 -2.83 -19.86
N ASN A 95 -8.80 -2.00 -20.18
CA ASN A 95 -8.69 -1.20 -21.41
C ASN A 95 -9.85 -0.21 -21.62
N VAL A 96 -10.49 0.20 -20.53
CA VAL A 96 -11.48 1.28 -20.48
C VAL A 96 -10.89 2.53 -19.85
N SER A 97 -11.61 3.65 -19.89
CA SER A 97 -11.20 4.81 -19.11
C SER A 97 -11.24 4.50 -17.61
N PRO A 98 -10.38 5.12 -16.78
CA PRO A 98 -10.43 4.98 -15.33
C PRO A 98 -11.84 5.22 -14.75
N SER A 99 -12.58 6.21 -15.25
CA SER A 99 -13.94 6.53 -14.80
C SER A 99 -14.99 5.47 -15.18
N ALA A 100 -14.74 4.64 -16.19
CA ALA A 100 -15.63 3.54 -16.61
C ALA A 100 -15.20 2.19 -16.01
N SER A 101 -14.07 2.16 -15.29
CA SER A 101 -13.54 0.94 -14.73
C SER A 101 -14.35 0.44 -13.54
N LYS A 102 -14.19 -0.86 -13.28
CA LYS A 102 -14.63 -1.50 -12.05
C LYS A 102 -13.39 -1.93 -11.27
N LEU A 103 -13.42 -1.67 -9.98
CA LEU A 103 -12.43 -2.08 -8.99
C LEU A 103 -13.18 -2.83 -7.89
N SER A 104 -12.52 -3.67 -7.14
CA SER A 104 -13.10 -4.38 -6.00
C SER A 104 -12.14 -4.26 -4.82
N GLN A 105 -12.56 -3.51 -3.81
CA GLN A 105 -11.79 -3.29 -2.59
C GLN A 105 -10.33 -2.87 -2.87
N PRO A 106 -10.09 -1.76 -3.58
CA PRO A 106 -8.72 -1.31 -3.82
C PRO A 106 -8.03 -0.99 -2.50
N MET A 107 -6.82 -1.50 -2.29
CA MET A 107 -6.12 -1.38 -1.00
C MET A 107 -5.18 -0.18 -0.98
N ASP A 108 -4.43 0.06 -2.05
CA ASP A 108 -3.36 1.05 -2.09
C ASP A 108 -3.12 1.60 -3.52
N THR A 109 -2.43 2.75 -3.59
CA THR A 109 -2.01 3.39 -4.84
C THR A 109 -0.59 3.92 -4.77
N VAL A 110 0.16 3.80 -5.88
CA VAL A 110 1.47 4.44 -6.02
C VAL A 110 1.59 5.12 -7.38
N ILE A 111 2.30 6.24 -7.41
CA ILE A 111 2.57 7.01 -8.63
C ILE A 111 4.04 6.81 -8.95
N ASP A 112 4.34 6.46 -10.19
CA ASP A 112 5.72 6.51 -10.68
C ASP A 112 6.11 7.98 -10.94
N PRO A 113 7.05 8.57 -10.18
CA PRO A 113 7.50 9.94 -10.37
C PRO A 113 8.07 10.23 -11.77
N LEU A 114 8.61 9.22 -12.47
CA LEU A 114 9.22 9.39 -13.80
C LEU A 114 8.15 9.39 -14.90
N THR A 115 7.28 8.38 -14.93
CA THR A 115 6.29 8.24 -16.00
C THR A 115 4.92 8.86 -15.68
N GLN A 116 4.68 9.20 -14.41
CA GLN A 116 3.40 9.69 -13.89
C GLN A 116 2.24 8.69 -14.00
N GLN A 117 2.53 7.42 -14.30
CA GLN A 117 1.56 6.33 -14.24
C GLN A 117 1.13 6.07 -12.80
N ILE A 118 -0.13 5.66 -12.61
CA ILE A 118 -0.70 5.37 -11.30
C ILE A 118 -0.99 3.87 -11.23
N TYR A 119 -0.41 3.20 -10.26
CA TYR A 119 -0.64 1.79 -9.99
C TYR A 119 -1.62 1.65 -8.83
N ILE A 120 -2.47 0.64 -8.89
CA ILE A 120 -3.54 0.38 -7.93
C ILE A 120 -3.51 -1.10 -7.58
N SER A 121 -3.51 -1.43 -6.29
CA SER A 121 -3.79 -2.79 -5.84
C SER A 121 -5.31 -2.99 -5.76
N ASP A 122 -5.83 -3.70 -6.75
CA ASP A 122 -7.24 -4.05 -6.88
C ASP A 122 -7.50 -5.37 -6.15
N SER A 123 -7.48 -5.29 -4.81
CA SER A 123 -7.23 -6.43 -3.90
C SER A 123 -8.21 -7.57 -4.11
N ALA A 124 -9.52 -7.32 -4.04
CA ALA A 124 -10.51 -8.39 -4.15
C ALA A 124 -10.70 -8.90 -5.59
N ASN A 125 -10.17 -8.18 -6.58
CA ASN A 125 -10.05 -8.69 -7.95
C ASN A 125 -8.74 -9.46 -8.18
N ASN A 126 -7.86 -9.60 -7.18
CA ASN A 126 -6.58 -10.31 -7.29
C ASN A 126 -5.68 -9.76 -8.40
N ARG A 127 -5.62 -8.42 -8.52
CA ARG A 127 -4.93 -7.73 -9.62
C ARG A 127 -4.17 -6.49 -9.16
N ILE A 128 -3.09 -6.19 -9.88
CA ILE A 128 -2.47 -4.88 -9.93
C ILE A 128 -2.86 -4.20 -11.24
N ARG A 129 -3.40 -2.99 -11.13
CA ARG A 129 -3.88 -2.19 -12.25
C ARG A 129 -2.96 -1.00 -12.46
N VAL A 130 -2.79 -0.55 -13.69
CA VAL A 130 -2.09 0.68 -14.04
C VAL A 130 -3.01 1.60 -14.82
N ILE A 131 -3.02 2.88 -14.46
CA ILE A 131 -3.63 3.96 -15.23
C ILE A 131 -2.51 4.62 -16.03
N ASN A 132 -2.64 4.54 -17.36
CA ASN A 132 -1.84 5.35 -18.27
C ASN A 132 -2.56 6.69 -18.45
N LYS A 133 -1.97 7.77 -17.92
CA LYS A 133 -2.53 9.12 -18.02
C LYS A 133 -2.61 9.63 -19.47
N THR A 134 -1.66 9.24 -20.33
CA THR A 134 -1.59 9.70 -21.72
C THR A 134 -2.69 9.10 -22.57
N SER A 135 -2.89 7.78 -22.52
CA SER A 135 -3.96 7.11 -23.26
C SER A 135 -5.31 7.15 -22.52
N ASN A 136 -5.33 7.63 -21.28
CA ASN A 136 -6.51 7.62 -20.39
C ASN A 136 -7.15 6.24 -20.29
N THR A 137 -6.33 5.21 -20.09
CA THR A 137 -6.80 3.82 -19.95
C THR A 137 -6.30 3.20 -18.65
N ILE A 138 -7.10 2.30 -18.07
CA ILE A 138 -6.68 1.41 -17.00
C ILE A 138 -6.57 -0.02 -17.51
N LYS A 139 -5.49 -0.72 -17.15
CA LYS A 139 -5.29 -2.12 -17.52
C LYS A 139 -4.59 -2.91 -16.41
N THR A 140 -4.68 -4.23 -16.45
CA THR A 140 -3.93 -5.13 -15.56
C THR A 140 -2.47 -5.20 -15.99
N ILE A 141 -1.56 -5.15 -15.03
CA ILE A 141 -0.13 -5.45 -15.24
C ILE A 141 0.32 -6.72 -14.52
N ALA A 142 -0.39 -7.11 -13.47
CA ALA A 142 -0.13 -8.35 -12.76
C ALA A 142 -1.37 -8.90 -12.06
N GLY A 143 -1.40 -10.22 -11.86
CA GLY A 143 -2.54 -10.95 -11.32
C GLY A 143 -3.52 -11.34 -12.43
N SER A 144 -3.82 -12.63 -12.54
CA SER A 144 -4.77 -13.18 -13.50
C SER A 144 -6.21 -13.19 -13.01
N GLY A 145 -6.46 -12.77 -11.76
CA GLY A 145 -7.73 -12.95 -11.04
C GLY A 145 -7.78 -14.25 -10.22
N SER A 146 -6.87 -15.19 -10.49
CA SER A 146 -6.66 -16.41 -9.71
C SER A 146 -5.76 -16.16 -8.49
N THR A 147 -5.88 -16.98 -7.45
CA THR A 147 -4.97 -17.01 -6.29
C THR A 147 -3.80 -17.98 -6.49
N SER A 148 -3.79 -18.76 -7.58
CA SER A 148 -2.74 -19.73 -7.90
C SER A 148 -1.51 -19.04 -8.49
N TYR A 149 -0.50 -18.84 -7.65
CA TYR A 149 0.73 -18.16 -8.02
C TYR A 149 1.69 -19.04 -8.81
N THR A 150 2.27 -18.46 -9.86
CA THR A 150 3.38 -19.02 -10.64
C THR A 150 4.46 -17.96 -10.75
N GLN A 151 5.70 -18.28 -10.39
CA GLN A 151 6.82 -17.33 -10.50
C GLN A 151 7.43 -17.32 -11.92
N ASN A 152 8.13 -16.24 -12.26
CA ASN A 152 8.94 -16.10 -13.47
C ASN A 152 8.13 -16.29 -14.77
N VAL A 153 6.89 -15.81 -14.75
CA VAL A 153 6.01 -15.71 -15.93
C VAL A 153 5.56 -14.25 -16.08
N LEU A 154 4.90 -13.93 -17.19
CA LEU A 154 4.20 -12.66 -17.32
C LEU A 154 3.27 -12.43 -16.13
N GLY A 155 3.36 -11.26 -15.49
CA GLY A 155 2.59 -10.94 -14.30
C GLY A 155 1.09 -11.10 -14.53
N THR A 156 0.61 -10.82 -15.74
CA THR A 156 -0.81 -10.93 -16.12
C THR A 156 -1.33 -12.38 -16.17
N THR A 157 -0.45 -13.38 -16.21
CA THR A 157 -0.84 -14.81 -16.21
C THR A 157 -0.69 -15.46 -14.83
N SER A 158 0.18 -14.93 -13.96
CA SER A 158 0.33 -15.42 -12.59
C SER A 158 -0.86 -15.05 -11.71
N GLY A 159 -1.25 -15.95 -10.80
CA GLY A 159 -2.18 -15.59 -9.73
C GLY A 159 -1.50 -14.76 -8.65
N ILE A 160 -2.24 -13.82 -8.06
CA ILE A 160 -1.84 -13.02 -6.90
C ILE A 160 -3.01 -13.05 -5.94
N ASN A 161 -2.78 -13.27 -4.65
CA ASN A 161 -3.87 -13.35 -3.67
C ASN A 161 -3.99 -12.05 -2.87
N LEU A 162 -5.09 -11.30 -3.02
CA LEU A 162 -5.35 -10.09 -2.22
C LEU A 162 -4.13 -9.13 -2.16
N PRO A 163 -3.67 -8.56 -3.29
CA PRO A 163 -2.55 -7.62 -3.27
C PRO A 163 -2.86 -6.44 -2.35
N GLY A 164 -1.96 -6.17 -1.40
CA GLY A 164 -2.08 -5.13 -0.40
C GLY A 164 -1.33 -3.86 -0.75
N GLY A 165 -0.41 -3.44 0.13
CA GLY A 165 0.47 -2.31 -0.14
C GLY A 165 1.34 -2.53 -1.39
N ILE A 166 1.60 -1.43 -2.10
CA ILE A 166 2.45 -1.43 -3.29
C ILE A 166 3.49 -0.30 -3.21
N ALA A 167 4.69 -0.55 -3.74
CA ALA A 167 5.78 0.41 -3.74
C ALA A 167 6.52 0.42 -5.08
N MET A 168 6.83 1.62 -5.57
CA MET A 168 7.55 1.81 -6.82
C MET A 168 9.04 1.97 -6.54
N ASP A 169 9.86 1.29 -7.33
CA ASP A 169 11.26 1.61 -7.57
C ASP A 169 11.38 2.05 -9.03
N SER A 170 11.31 3.37 -9.22
CA SER A 170 11.30 3.98 -10.54
C SER A 170 12.65 3.91 -11.24
N ARG A 171 13.75 3.78 -10.50
CA ARG A 171 15.11 3.70 -11.09
C ARG A 171 15.37 2.35 -11.73
N ASN A 172 14.83 1.29 -11.13
CA ASN A 172 15.00 -0.08 -11.62
C ASN A 172 13.74 -0.63 -12.33
N ASN A 173 12.74 0.21 -12.61
CA ASN A 173 11.48 -0.19 -13.24
C ASN A 173 10.81 -1.39 -12.55
N ARG A 174 10.69 -1.35 -11.21
CA ARG A 174 10.06 -2.43 -10.44
C ARG A 174 8.90 -1.92 -9.60
N LEU A 175 7.80 -2.67 -9.60
CA LEU A 175 6.69 -2.46 -8.69
C LEU A 175 6.63 -3.61 -7.69
N TYR A 176 6.84 -3.30 -6.42
CA TYR A 176 6.77 -4.24 -5.32
C TYR A 176 5.35 -4.34 -4.76
N ILE A 177 4.96 -5.54 -4.35
CA ILE A 177 3.60 -5.89 -3.95
C ILE A 177 3.68 -6.75 -2.69
N SER A 178 3.05 -6.33 -1.60
CA SER A 178 2.79 -7.23 -0.48
C SER A 178 1.54 -8.04 -0.76
N GLU A 179 1.60 -9.35 -0.57
CA GLU A 179 0.46 -10.24 -0.79
C GLU A 179 -0.22 -10.57 0.55
N TYR A 180 -1.43 -10.06 0.76
CA TYR A 180 -2.14 -10.20 2.03
C TYR A 180 -2.75 -11.60 2.18
N ASN A 181 -2.84 -12.08 3.43
CA ASN A 181 -3.30 -13.42 3.77
C ASN A 181 -2.47 -14.55 3.14
N THR A 182 -1.22 -14.25 2.80
CA THR A 182 -0.21 -15.21 2.38
C THR A 182 1.10 -14.91 3.12
N TYR A 183 2.22 -15.35 2.56
CA TYR A 183 3.55 -15.24 3.15
C TYR A 183 4.55 -14.66 2.15
N ARG A 184 4.10 -13.84 1.18
CA ARG A 184 4.95 -13.38 0.06
C ARG A 184 4.99 -11.88 -0.10
N ILE A 185 6.18 -11.39 -0.42
CA ILE A 185 6.39 -10.11 -1.09
C ILE A 185 6.81 -10.42 -2.53
N LEU A 186 6.11 -9.84 -3.49
CA LEU A 186 6.35 -10.00 -4.91
C LEU A 186 6.91 -8.71 -5.51
N TYR A 187 7.47 -8.79 -6.71
CA TYR A 187 7.62 -7.62 -7.57
C TYR A 187 7.37 -7.97 -9.03
N VAL A 188 6.95 -6.96 -9.78
CA VAL A 188 6.82 -7.03 -11.24
C VAL A 188 7.93 -6.15 -11.83
N SER A 189 8.74 -6.73 -12.71
CA SER A 189 9.62 -5.97 -13.59
C SER A 189 8.75 -5.31 -14.66
N LEU A 190 8.77 -3.98 -14.71
CA LEU A 190 7.94 -3.18 -15.63
C LEU A 190 8.56 -3.07 -17.03
N GLU A 191 9.81 -3.51 -17.19
CA GLU A 191 10.50 -3.57 -18.48
C GLU A 191 9.99 -4.74 -19.34
N ASP A 192 9.91 -5.94 -18.75
CA ASP A 192 9.49 -7.17 -19.44
C ASP A 192 8.11 -7.70 -19.00
N GLY A 193 7.56 -7.16 -17.91
CA GLY A 193 6.28 -7.56 -17.34
C GLY A 193 6.31 -8.83 -16.50
N TYR A 194 7.49 -9.37 -16.16
CA TYR A 194 7.60 -10.63 -15.40
C TYR A 194 7.41 -10.41 -13.90
N ILE A 195 6.76 -11.37 -13.24
CA ILE A 195 6.56 -11.38 -11.79
C ILE A 195 7.52 -12.33 -11.09
N HIS A 196 8.05 -11.89 -9.95
CA HIS A 196 9.03 -12.60 -9.16
C HIS A 196 8.70 -12.52 -7.66
N THR A 197 9.24 -13.45 -6.87
CA THR A 197 9.23 -13.36 -5.41
C THR A 197 10.43 -12.53 -4.95
N LEU A 198 10.17 -11.46 -4.18
CA LEU A 198 11.22 -10.76 -3.44
C LEU A 198 11.54 -11.50 -2.13
N ALA A 199 10.51 -11.87 -1.37
CA ALA A 199 10.66 -12.49 -0.07
C ALA A 199 9.52 -13.46 0.25
N GLY A 200 9.82 -14.47 1.06
CA GLY A 200 8.81 -15.38 1.62
C GLY A 200 8.69 -16.73 0.91
N SER A 201 8.88 -17.81 1.67
CA SER A 201 8.83 -19.21 1.19
C SER A 201 7.69 -20.01 1.81
N ALA A 202 7.36 -19.74 3.08
CA ALA A 202 6.33 -20.44 3.84
C ALA A 202 5.81 -19.56 4.99
N ASN A 203 4.69 -20.01 5.59
CA ASN A 203 4.15 -19.40 6.80
C ASN A 203 5.09 -19.64 8.01
N GLY A 204 5.34 -18.60 8.80
CA GLY A 204 6.17 -18.66 10.01
C GLY A 204 7.08 -17.45 10.13
N PHE A 205 8.07 -17.51 11.03
CA PHE A 205 9.14 -16.51 11.15
C PHE A 205 10.50 -17.19 11.05
N ASP A 206 11.34 -16.75 10.10
CA ASP A 206 12.72 -17.20 9.94
C ASP A 206 13.49 -16.26 8.99
N GLY A 207 14.80 -16.49 8.82
CA GLY A 207 15.59 -16.04 7.67
C GLY A 207 16.42 -14.77 7.85
N ASP A 208 16.45 -14.16 9.04
CA ASP A 208 17.29 -12.97 9.29
C ASP A 208 18.77 -13.25 8.99
N GLY A 209 19.41 -12.33 8.27
CA GLY A 209 20.78 -12.47 7.76
C GLY A 209 20.92 -13.36 6.52
N GLY A 210 19.85 -14.05 6.09
CA GLY A 210 19.82 -14.92 4.92
C GLY A 210 19.09 -14.32 3.72
N LEU A 211 18.96 -15.12 2.66
CA LEU A 211 18.21 -14.72 1.46
C LEU A 211 16.71 -14.60 1.75
N ALA A 212 16.14 -13.45 1.39
CA ALA A 212 14.75 -13.09 1.62
C ALA A 212 13.76 -14.08 1.00
N VAL A 213 14.07 -14.63 -0.18
CA VAL A 213 13.24 -15.63 -0.87
C VAL A 213 13.07 -16.92 -0.07
N ASN A 214 13.95 -17.21 0.89
CA ASN A 214 13.88 -18.38 1.75
C ASN A 214 13.22 -18.08 3.11
N ALA A 215 13.04 -16.81 3.46
CA ALA A 215 12.48 -16.40 4.75
C ALA A 215 11.03 -16.89 4.92
N LYS A 216 10.61 -17.10 6.16
CA LYS A 216 9.20 -17.35 6.48
C LYS A 216 8.55 -16.05 6.94
N LEU A 217 7.35 -15.77 6.43
CA LEU A 217 6.58 -14.56 6.70
C LEU A 217 5.14 -14.93 7.06
N ILE A 218 4.40 -14.00 7.69
CA ILE A 218 2.97 -14.14 7.95
C ILE A 218 2.24 -12.83 7.62
N ASN A 219 1.32 -12.89 6.65
CA ASN A 219 0.39 -11.83 6.28
C ASN A 219 1.04 -10.46 6.05
N PRO A 220 2.01 -10.34 5.14
CA PRO A 220 2.58 -9.04 4.86
C PRO A 220 1.54 -8.09 4.28
N MET A 221 1.39 -6.88 4.85
CA MET A 221 0.32 -5.94 4.47
C MET A 221 0.80 -4.67 3.79
N CYS A 222 2.02 -4.23 4.09
CA CYS A 222 2.57 -2.97 3.61
C CYS A 222 4.00 -3.18 3.12
N ILE A 223 4.37 -2.42 2.09
CA ILE A 223 5.74 -2.33 1.59
C ILE A 223 6.05 -0.91 1.15
N THR A 224 7.31 -0.51 1.29
CA THR A 224 7.86 0.76 0.81
C THR A 224 9.32 0.54 0.38
N VAL A 225 9.81 1.37 -0.52
CA VAL A 225 11.19 1.28 -1.06
C VAL A 225 11.93 2.58 -0.78
N ASP A 226 13.16 2.45 -0.32
CA ASP A 226 14.16 3.50 -0.32
C ASP A 226 15.13 3.27 -1.48
N GLU A 227 14.84 3.91 -2.62
CA GLU A 227 15.66 3.81 -3.84
C GLU A 227 17.09 4.33 -3.64
N SER A 228 17.31 5.22 -2.67
CA SER A 228 18.64 5.80 -2.41
C SER A 228 19.57 4.80 -1.73
N ARG A 229 19.00 3.93 -0.89
CA ARG A 229 19.72 2.86 -0.19
C ARG A 229 19.58 1.50 -0.85
N ASN A 230 18.76 1.40 -1.87
CA ASN A 230 18.37 0.14 -2.51
C ASN A 230 17.80 -0.87 -1.49
N MET A 231 16.88 -0.39 -0.65
CA MET A 231 16.26 -1.17 0.44
C MET A 231 14.74 -1.20 0.27
N ALA A 232 14.13 -2.37 0.41
CA ALA A 232 12.69 -2.50 0.64
C ALA A 232 12.41 -2.72 2.12
N TYR A 233 11.33 -2.14 2.63
CA TYR A 233 10.85 -2.35 4.00
C TYR A 233 9.40 -2.77 3.95
N PHE A 234 9.03 -3.76 4.74
CA PHE A 234 7.67 -4.28 4.75
C PHE A 234 7.24 -4.77 6.14
N CYS A 235 5.94 -4.76 6.34
CA CYS A 235 5.30 -5.27 7.55
C CYS A 235 5.20 -6.78 7.43
N ASP A 236 5.82 -7.52 8.33
CA ASP A 236 5.59 -8.95 8.53
C ASP A 236 4.53 -9.09 9.63
N THR A 237 3.30 -8.70 9.29
CA THR A 237 2.23 -8.32 10.23
C THR A 237 1.94 -9.40 11.25
N GLY A 238 1.76 -10.65 10.80
CA GLY A 238 1.44 -11.76 11.69
C GLY A 238 2.60 -12.18 12.57
N ASN A 239 3.83 -11.78 12.21
CA ASN A 239 5.01 -11.92 13.04
C ASN A 239 5.32 -10.68 13.87
N ASN A 240 4.47 -9.64 13.86
CA ASN A 240 4.65 -8.41 14.64
C ASN A 240 6.02 -7.74 14.46
N ARG A 241 6.50 -7.69 13.22
CA ARG A 241 7.82 -7.18 12.86
C ARG A 241 7.77 -6.31 11.62
N VAL A 242 8.74 -5.41 11.52
CA VAL A 242 9.11 -4.76 10.26
C VAL A 242 10.42 -5.39 9.78
N ARG A 243 10.40 -5.86 8.54
CA ARG A 243 11.54 -6.49 7.89
C ARG A 243 12.06 -5.56 6.80
N SER A 244 13.37 -5.61 6.57
CA SER A 244 14.03 -4.93 5.47
C SER A 244 14.72 -5.93 4.56
N VAL A 245 14.73 -5.68 3.26
CA VAL A 245 15.48 -6.47 2.27
C VAL A 245 16.41 -5.54 1.51
N ASN A 246 17.70 -5.87 1.50
CA ASN A 246 18.65 -5.22 0.62
C ASN A 246 18.44 -5.74 -0.81
N LEU A 247 18.05 -4.86 -1.72
CA LEU A 247 17.61 -5.24 -3.06
C LEU A 247 18.75 -5.67 -3.98
N SER A 248 20.01 -5.35 -3.64
CA SER A 248 21.19 -5.83 -4.37
C SER A 248 21.59 -7.25 -3.97
N THR A 249 21.57 -7.54 -2.67
CA THR A 249 22.06 -8.81 -2.11
C THR A 249 20.95 -9.83 -1.87
N GLY A 250 19.69 -9.38 -1.82
CA GLY A 250 18.54 -10.19 -1.43
C GLY A 250 18.52 -10.55 0.05
N ILE A 251 19.36 -9.95 0.90
CA ILE A 251 19.44 -10.30 2.33
C ILE A 251 18.28 -9.63 3.10
N ILE A 252 17.58 -10.41 3.92
CA ILE A 252 16.51 -9.93 4.81
C ILE A 252 16.99 -9.77 6.25
N GLN A 253 16.44 -8.78 6.96
CA GLN A 253 16.71 -8.56 8.39
C GLN A 253 15.47 -7.96 9.08
N THR A 254 15.23 -8.33 10.34
CA THR A 254 14.30 -7.60 11.23
C THR A 254 14.93 -6.29 11.68
N ILE A 255 14.22 -5.18 11.47
CA ILE A 255 14.68 -3.84 11.87
C ILE A 255 13.87 -3.25 13.03
N VAL A 256 12.61 -3.68 13.20
CA VAL A 256 11.72 -3.25 14.28
C VAL A 256 10.85 -4.43 14.69
N GLY A 257 10.57 -4.56 16.00
CA GLY A 257 9.66 -5.58 16.52
C GLY A 257 10.39 -6.81 17.09
N THR A 258 9.96 -7.26 18.26
CA THR A 258 10.46 -8.51 18.86
C THR A 258 9.64 -9.74 18.47
N GLY A 259 8.44 -9.54 17.93
CA GLY A 259 7.41 -10.57 17.72
C GLY A 259 6.35 -10.65 18.82
N SER A 260 6.55 -9.97 19.95
CA SER A 260 5.57 -9.88 21.03
C SER A 260 4.59 -8.73 20.80
N THR A 261 3.34 -8.88 21.24
CA THR A 261 2.24 -7.90 21.04
C THR A 261 2.01 -6.95 22.22
N ALA A 262 2.62 -7.23 23.38
CA ALA A 262 2.38 -6.44 24.60
C ALA A 262 3.17 -5.13 24.57
N TYR A 263 2.52 -3.98 24.75
CA TYR A 263 3.21 -2.70 24.85
C TYR A 263 4.33 -2.74 25.91
N ASN A 264 5.53 -2.34 25.53
CA ASN A 264 6.72 -2.42 26.38
C ASN A 264 7.47 -1.10 26.55
N GLY A 265 6.78 0.03 26.32
CA GLY A 265 7.28 1.37 26.62
C GLY A 265 7.61 2.22 25.40
N ASN A 266 7.88 3.51 25.66
CA ASN A 266 8.33 4.49 24.67
C ASN A 266 9.85 4.70 24.80
N ASN A 267 10.47 5.25 23.73
CA ASN A 267 11.90 5.60 23.70
C ASN A 267 12.88 4.44 23.98
N ILE A 268 12.49 3.22 23.61
CA ILE A 268 13.35 2.03 23.65
C ILE A 268 13.95 1.75 22.26
N PRO A 269 15.05 0.96 22.16
CA PRO A 269 15.61 0.60 20.86
C PRO A 269 14.57 -0.09 19.96
N ALA A 270 14.58 0.23 18.65
CA ALA A 270 13.60 -0.32 17.70
C ALA A 270 13.62 -1.87 17.63
N SER A 271 14.79 -2.48 17.80
CA SER A 271 14.95 -3.94 17.90
C SER A 271 14.30 -4.55 19.15
N SER A 272 13.99 -3.73 20.15
CA SER A 272 13.40 -4.14 21.43
C SER A 272 11.92 -3.76 21.53
N VAL A 273 11.35 -3.01 20.57
CA VAL A 273 9.94 -2.60 20.63
C VAL A 273 9.01 -3.77 20.33
N ASN A 274 7.89 -3.84 21.04
CA ASN A 274 6.80 -4.74 20.72
C ASN A 274 5.82 -4.02 19.79
N LEU A 275 5.45 -4.67 18.69
CA LEU A 275 4.48 -4.15 17.74
C LEU A 275 3.19 -4.95 17.84
N ASN A 276 2.04 -4.32 17.62
CA ASN A 276 0.77 -5.02 17.53
C ASN A 276 0.16 -4.88 16.12
N SER A 277 0.52 -5.80 15.23
CA SER A 277 0.05 -5.80 13.84
C SER A 277 0.39 -4.51 13.08
N CYS A 278 1.63 -4.37 12.62
CA CYS A 278 2.03 -3.25 11.77
C CYS A 278 1.20 -3.21 10.48
N LYS A 279 0.41 -2.14 10.26
CA LYS A 279 -0.50 -2.03 9.10
C LYS A 279 -0.14 -0.93 8.10
N GLY A 280 0.78 -0.04 8.45
CA GLY A 280 1.26 1.02 7.56
C GLY A 280 2.74 1.32 7.77
N LEU A 281 3.42 1.69 6.69
CA LEU A 281 4.80 2.18 6.70
C LEU A 281 4.90 3.48 5.93
N ALA A 282 5.71 4.41 6.43
CA ALA A 282 6.12 5.60 5.70
C ALA A 282 7.62 5.83 5.90
N ILE A 283 8.34 6.20 4.86
CA ILE A 283 9.76 6.58 4.98
C ILE A 283 9.87 8.09 4.86
N ASN A 284 10.56 8.72 5.81
CA ASN A 284 11.10 10.07 5.62
C ASN A 284 12.60 9.93 5.35
N VAL A 285 12.99 10.10 4.10
CA VAL A 285 14.40 10.15 3.73
C VAL A 285 15.00 11.52 4.12
N PRO A 286 16.24 11.56 4.65
CA PRO A 286 17.14 10.43 4.70
C PRO A 286 16.94 9.47 5.88
N GLU A 287 16.26 9.77 7.00
CA GLU A 287 16.64 9.08 8.25
C GLU A 287 15.63 8.15 8.92
N ASN A 288 14.35 8.10 8.55
CA ASN A 288 13.37 7.39 9.40
C ASN A 288 12.38 6.51 8.62
N VAL A 289 12.23 5.27 9.07
CA VAL A 289 11.08 4.41 8.76
C VAL A 289 10.07 4.56 9.89
N PHE A 290 8.90 5.10 9.57
CA PHE A 290 7.77 5.20 10.47
C PHE A 290 6.83 4.03 10.25
N THR A 291 6.36 3.46 11.35
CA THR A 291 5.39 2.37 11.35
C THR A 291 4.12 2.89 12.00
N ILE A 292 2.97 2.60 11.40
CA ILE A 292 1.68 2.81 12.06
C ILE A 292 1.30 1.48 12.72
N ASP A 293 1.43 1.47 14.03
CA ASP A 293 0.98 0.39 14.91
C ASP A 293 -0.47 0.65 15.34
N ARG A 294 -1.28 -0.40 15.46
CA ARG A 294 -2.62 -0.30 16.03
C ARG A 294 -2.59 -0.93 17.42
N PHE A 295 -2.49 -0.10 18.44
CA PHE A 295 -2.96 -0.49 19.76
C PHE A 295 -4.50 -0.56 19.70
N GLU A 296 -5.03 -1.78 19.61
CA GLU A 296 -6.42 -2.05 20.02
C GLU A 296 -6.48 -2.26 21.53
#